data_AF-A0A8E2ET08-F1
#
_entry.id   AF-A0A8E2ET08-F1
#
_cell.length_a   1.000
_cell.length_b   1.000
_cell.length_c   1.000
_cell.angle_alpha   90.00
_cell.angle_beta   90.00
_cell.angle_gamma   90.00
#
_symmetry.space_group_name_H-M   'P 1'
#
loop_
_entity.id
_entity.type
_entity.pdbx_description
1 polymer ?
#
loop_
_entity_poly.entity_id
_entity_poly.type
_entity_poly.pdbx_seq_one_letter_code
_entity_poly.pdbx_strand_id
1 'polypeptide(L)'
;PDHCTGTYDSVCSCARSGDCSRRNRKCRHEACNPTYGHIGTLLARFNQSALLGSMRRVWKGIAGDEHLWQHEWSKHGTCVSTLEPRCYGEAYIEGEEVVEYFATAVEVWGGVPTFKWLAEAGIVPSTDRTYDLADIRAALGKARGVEAIVGCQRNELREVWYHFEVLGTVQTGEFVPINPDFTGTRGPGKGCPPTGIRYLPKETRDEY
;
A
#
# COMPACT_ATOMS: atom_id res chain seq x y z
N PRO A 1 3.88 10.95 -14.03
CA PRO A 1 2.66 10.17 -13.70
C PRO A 1 1.43 11.01 -13.35
N ASP A 2 1.54 12.33 -13.27
CA ASP A 2 0.39 13.23 -13.33
C ASP A 2 0.39 13.94 -14.69
N HIS A 3 -0.72 13.84 -15.42
CA HIS A 3 -0.88 14.55 -16.68
C HIS A 3 -1.42 15.94 -16.38
N CYS A 4 -0.97 16.98 -17.10
CA CYS A 4 -1.47 18.36 -16.96
C CYS A 4 -2.98 18.52 -17.23
N THR A 5 -3.68 17.43 -17.56
CA THR A 5 -5.12 17.30 -17.76
C THR A 5 -5.87 16.80 -16.53
N GLY A 6 -5.19 16.59 -15.39
CA GLY A 6 -5.77 16.05 -14.16
C GLY A 6 -6.08 14.55 -14.23
N THR A 7 -5.54 13.87 -15.24
CA THR A 7 -5.57 12.40 -15.34
C THR A 7 -4.25 11.84 -14.85
N TYR A 8 -4.27 10.64 -14.28
CA TYR A 8 -3.06 9.94 -13.87
C TYR A 8 -2.97 8.58 -14.55
N ASP A 9 -1.75 8.16 -14.84
CA ASP A 9 -1.50 6.80 -15.29
C ASP A 9 -1.67 5.84 -14.12
N SER A 10 -2.43 4.79 -14.37
CA SER A 10 -2.63 3.71 -13.38
C SER A 10 -1.69 2.53 -13.61
N VAL A 11 -0.82 2.60 -14.62
CA VAL A 11 0.38 1.80 -14.83
C VAL A 11 1.35 2.73 -15.56
N CYS A 12 2.48 3.06 -14.96
CA CYS A 12 3.35 4.13 -15.49
C CYS A 12 4.52 3.60 -16.33
N SER A 13 4.78 2.29 -16.29
CA SER A 13 5.74 1.64 -17.19
C SER A 13 5.29 0.22 -17.49
N CYS A 14 4.92 -0.04 -18.74
CA CYS A 14 4.56 -1.40 -19.17
C CYS A 14 5.75 -2.36 -19.11
N ALA A 15 6.96 -1.89 -19.46
CA ALA A 15 8.19 -2.68 -19.38
C ALA A 15 8.58 -3.08 -17.95
N ARG A 16 7.96 -2.48 -16.93
CA ARG A 16 8.09 -2.85 -15.52
C ARG A 16 6.83 -3.52 -14.97
N SER A 17 5.75 -3.62 -15.75
CA SER A 17 4.50 -4.23 -15.28
C SER A 17 4.58 -5.76 -15.37
N GLY A 18 4.26 -6.44 -14.27
CA GLY A 18 4.10 -7.90 -14.22
C GLY A 18 2.78 -8.40 -14.80
N ASP A 19 1.81 -7.51 -15.05
CA ASP A 19 0.51 -7.89 -15.66
C ASP A 19 0.66 -8.12 -17.17
N CYS A 20 1.03 -9.35 -17.52
CA CYS A 20 1.11 -9.86 -18.88
C CYS A 20 -0.22 -10.43 -19.39
N SER A 21 -1.35 -10.16 -18.75
CA SER A 21 -2.64 -10.69 -19.21
C SER A 21 -2.99 -10.15 -20.60
N ARG A 22 -3.43 -11.02 -21.52
CA ARG A 22 -4.01 -10.58 -22.80
C ARG A 22 -5.27 -9.71 -22.63
N ARG A 23 -5.86 -9.71 -21.43
CA ARG A 23 -7.01 -8.86 -21.07
C ARG A 23 -6.58 -7.48 -20.54
N ASN A 24 -5.28 -7.27 -20.27
CA ASN A 24 -4.75 -5.99 -19.85
C ASN A 24 -4.88 -4.98 -21.00
N ARG A 25 -5.78 -4.00 -20.83
CA ARG A 25 -6.02 -2.96 -21.84
C ARG A 25 -5.03 -1.80 -21.75
N LYS A 26 -4.23 -1.73 -20.68
CA LYS A 26 -3.26 -0.63 -20.44
C LYS A 26 -1.90 -0.98 -21.01
N CYS A 27 -1.44 -2.20 -20.74
CA CYS A 27 -0.18 -2.72 -21.28
C CYS A 27 -0.45 -3.88 -22.21
N ARG A 28 0.08 -3.78 -23.43
CA ARG A 28 0.06 -4.91 -24.37
C ARG A 28 0.90 -6.05 -23.80
N HIS A 29 0.49 -7.28 -24.09
CA HIS A 29 1.18 -8.49 -23.63
C HIS A 29 2.66 -8.49 -24.01
N GLU A 30 3.03 -7.94 -25.17
CA GLU A 30 4.42 -7.90 -25.65
C GLU A 30 5.28 -6.85 -24.93
N ALA A 31 4.64 -5.90 -24.24
CA ALA A 31 5.31 -4.81 -23.55
C ALA A 31 5.44 -5.05 -22.04
N CYS A 32 4.76 -6.06 -21.49
CA CYS A 32 4.88 -6.42 -20.09
C CYS A 32 6.25 -7.07 -19.79
N ASN A 33 6.57 -7.23 -18.51
CA ASN A 33 7.74 -7.97 -18.09
C ASN A 33 7.34 -9.19 -17.24
N PRO A 34 7.46 -10.42 -17.78
CA PRO A 34 7.04 -11.63 -17.08
C PRO A 34 7.88 -11.90 -15.81
N THR A 35 9.12 -11.39 -15.73
CA THR A 35 9.96 -11.47 -14.52
C THR A 35 9.28 -10.81 -13.32
N TYR A 36 8.48 -9.78 -13.56
CA TYR A 36 7.76 -9.01 -12.55
C TYR A 36 6.38 -9.59 -12.24
N GLY A 37 5.98 -10.68 -12.92
CA GLY A 37 4.73 -11.40 -12.68
C GLY A 37 4.77 -12.35 -11.49
N HIS A 38 5.97 -12.63 -10.96
CA HIS A 38 6.21 -13.55 -9.83
C HIS A 38 7.11 -12.89 -8.78
N ILE A 39 6.55 -11.95 -8.02
CA ILE A 39 7.20 -11.19 -6.95
C ILE A 39 7.87 -12.10 -5.92
N GLY A 40 7.21 -13.16 -5.45
CA GLY A 40 7.81 -14.07 -4.48
C GLY A 40 9.11 -14.72 -4.98
N THR A 41 9.12 -15.13 -6.26
CA THR A 41 10.30 -15.70 -6.92
C THR A 41 11.38 -14.64 -7.14
N LEU A 42 10.98 -13.43 -7.53
CA LEU A 42 11.89 -12.30 -7.73
C LEU A 42 12.61 -11.98 -6.41
N LEU A 43 11.88 -11.82 -5.30
CA LEU A 43 12.49 -11.58 -3.99
C LEU A 43 13.46 -12.71 -3.59
N ALA A 44 13.10 -13.97 -3.86
CA ALA A 44 13.97 -15.11 -3.59
C ALA A 44 15.27 -15.06 -4.40
N ARG A 45 15.24 -14.63 -5.68
CA ARG A 45 16.43 -14.45 -6.53
C ARG A 45 17.41 -13.43 -5.93
N PHE A 46 16.91 -12.42 -5.23
CA PHE A 46 17.72 -11.43 -4.52
C PHE A 46 18.06 -11.83 -3.08
N ASN A 47 17.84 -13.10 -2.69
CA ASN A 47 18.06 -13.63 -1.34
C ASN A 47 17.23 -12.92 -0.24
N GLN A 48 16.07 -12.36 -0.58
CA GLN A 48 15.22 -11.58 0.32
C GLN A 48 14.21 -12.45 1.09
N SER A 49 14.66 -13.57 1.65
CA SER A 49 13.79 -14.52 2.34
C SER A 49 13.12 -13.93 3.59
N ALA A 50 13.80 -13.03 4.30
CA ALA A 50 13.26 -12.36 5.49
C ALA A 50 12.13 -11.37 5.14
N LEU A 51 12.31 -10.60 4.06
CA LEU A 51 11.28 -9.72 3.52
C LEU A 51 10.07 -10.52 3.05
N LEU A 52 10.29 -11.58 2.26
CA LEU A 52 9.22 -12.46 1.81
C LEU A 52 8.46 -13.09 2.97
N GLY A 53 9.15 -13.52 4.03
CA GLY A 53 8.53 -14.01 5.26
C GLY A 53 7.68 -12.95 5.98
N SER A 54 8.12 -11.70 5.97
CA SER A 54 7.36 -10.58 6.53
C SER A 54 6.11 -10.29 5.70
N MET A 55 6.23 -10.17 4.37
CA MET A 55 5.10 -9.96 3.47
C MET A 55 4.04 -11.07 3.59
N ARG A 56 4.46 -12.34 3.68
CA ARG A 56 3.53 -13.48 3.91
C ARG A 56 2.74 -13.39 5.20
N ARG A 57 3.21 -12.61 6.19
CA ARG A 57 2.51 -12.38 7.47
C ARG A 57 1.62 -11.15 7.42
N VAL A 58 2.07 -10.05 6.81
CA VAL A 58 1.42 -8.74 6.97
C VAL A 58 0.77 -8.19 5.71
N TRP A 59 1.14 -8.70 4.53
CA TRP A 59 0.66 -8.21 3.24
C TRP A 59 -0.14 -9.29 2.50
N LYS A 60 -1.26 -9.68 3.11
CA LYS A 60 -2.10 -10.80 2.65
C LYS A 60 -3.06 -10.38 1.54
N GLY A 61 -3.18 -11.21 0.52
CA GLY A 61 -4.16 -11.06 -0.56
C GLY A 61 -5.40 -11.94 -0.34
N ILE A 62 -6.60 -11.35 -0.43
CA ILE A 62 -7.87 -12.11 -0.34
C ILE A 62 -7.98 -13.18 -1.45
N ALA A 63 -7.44 -12.87 -2.63
CA ALA A 63 -7.38 -13.78 -3.79
C ALA A 63 -6.01 -14.46 -3.95
N GLY A 64 -5.18 -14.46 -2.91
CA GLY A 64 -3.80 -14.93 -2.94
C GLY A 64 -2.78 -13.78 -2.90
N ASP A 65 -1.73 -13.99 -2.10
CA ASP A 65 -0.73 -12.96 -1.83
C ASP A 65 0.04 -12.55 -3.10
N GLU A 66 0.42 -13.53 -3.92
CA GLU A 66 1.19 -13.29 -5.15
C GLU A 66 0.44 -12.39 -6.14
N HIS A 67 -0.86 -12.65 -6.33
CA HIS A 67 -1.71 -11.82 -7.18
C HIS A 67 -1.81 -10.37 -6.64
N LEU A 68 -1.91 -10.21 -5.32
CA LEU A 68 -1.91 -8.89 -4.71
C LEU A 68 -0.57 -8.18 -4.94
N TRP A 69 0.55 -8.81 -4.64
CA TRP A 69 1.87 -8.18 -4.77
C TRP A 69 2.15 -7.78 -6.22
N GLN A 70 1.85 -8.65 -7.18
CA GLN A 70 1.97 -8.34 -8.60
C GLN A 70 1.09 -7.15 -9.01
N HIS A 71 -0.16 -7.08 -8.51
CA HIS A 71 -1.06 -5.96 -8.74
C HIS A 71 -0.48 -4.64 -8.18
N GLU A 72 -0.07 -4.64 -6.91
CA GLU A 72 0.45 -3.46 -6.24
C GLU A 72 1.71 -2.93 -6.93
N TRP A 73 2.62 -3.82 -7.30
CA TRP A 73 3.80 -3.42 -8.07
C TRP A 73 3.40 -2.82 -9.43
N SER A 74 2.64 -3.57 -10.23
CA SER A 74 2.34 -3.18 -11.63
C SER A 74 1.57 -1.85 -11.68
N LYS A 75 0.64 -1.63 -10.75
CA LYS A 75 -0.25 -0.47 -10.72
C LYS A 75 0.34 0.74 -9.99
N HIS A 76 1.10 0.51 -8.91
CA HIS A 76 1.57 1.58 -8.02
C HIS A 76 3.09 1.70 -8.01
N GLY A 77 3.82 0.58 -7.88
CA GLY A 77 5.29 0.58 -7.89
C GLY A 77 5.90 1.13 -9.18
N THR A 78 5.31 0.83 -10.34
CA THR A 78 5.79 1.37 -11.64
C THR A 78 5.70 2.89 -11.74
N CYS A 79 4.89 3.53 -10.89
CA CYS A 79 4.65 4.97 -10.88
C CYS A 79 5.56 5.75 -9.92
N VAL A 80 6.38 5.07 -9.13
CA VAL A 80 7.38 5.70 -8.29
C VAL A 80 8.60 6.04 -9.15
N SER A 81 8.82 7.32 -9.42
CA SER A 81 9.86 7.79 -10.34
C SER A 81 11.28 7.51 -9.84
N THR A 82 11.51 7.55 -8.52
CA THR A 82 12.84 7.28 -7.96
C THR A 82 13.22 5.79 -8.02
N LEU A 83 12.25 4.91 -8.31
CA LEU A 83 12.46 3.47 -8.54
C LEU A 83 12.71 3.15 -10.03
N GLU A 84 12.83 4.14 -10.91
CA GLU A 84 13.16 3.85 -12.30
C GLU A 84 14.59 3.29 -12.43
N PRO A 85 14.85 2.29 -13.32
CA PRO A 85 16.17 1.69 -13.49
C PRO A 85 17.31 2.70 -13.73
N ARG A 86 17.02 3.81 -14.41
CA ARG A 86 17.98 4.90 -14.65
C ARG A 86 18.53 5.54 -13.37
N CYS A 87 17.87 5.36 -12.23
CA CYS A 87 18.30 5.87 -10.93
C CYS A 87 19.36 5.00 -10.25
N TYR A 88 19.62 3.79 -10.74
CA TYR A 88 20.55 2.82 -10.13
C TYR A 88 21.94 2.80 -10.78
N GLY A 89 22.12 3.51 -11.90
CA GLY A 89 23.40 3.59 -12.61
C GLY A 89 23.78 2.29 -13.34
N GLU A 90 25.07 2.12 -13.63
CA GLU A 90 25.57 1.01 -14.45
C GLU A 90 25.52 -0.35 -13.74
N ALA A 91 25.44 -0.36 -12.42
CA ALA A 91 25.38 -1.59 -11.62
C ALA A 91 23.95 -2.16 -11.49
N TYR A 92 22.97 -1.59 -12.19
CA TYR A 92 21.57 -1.99 -12.09
C TYR A 92 21.36 -3.46 -12.39
N ILE A 93 20.68 -4.17 -11.49
CA ILE A 93 20.23 -5.54 -11.70
C ILE A 93 18.71 -5.54 -11.86
N GLU A 94 18.24 -6.07 -12.99
CA GLU A 94 16.79 -6.14 -13.28
C GLU A 94 15.99 -6.77 -12.14
N GLY A 95 15.04 -5.98 -11.60
CA GLY A 95 14.16 -6.36 -10.50
C GLY A 95 14.60 -5.83 -9.13
N GLU A 96 15.78 -5.24 -8.99
CA GLU A 96 16.21 -4.69 -7.70
C GLU A 96 15.27 -3.60 -7.19
N GLU A 97 14.67 -2.81 -8.08
CA GLU A 97 13.72 -1.77 -7.72
C GLU A 97 12.40 -2.33 -7.15
N VAL A 98 12.06 -3.57 -7.50
CA VAL A 98 10.91 -4.28 -6.94
C VAL A 98 11.20 -4.67 -5.51
N VAL A 99 12.41 -5.15 -5.24
CA VAL A 99 12.86 -5.48 -3.89
C VAL A 99 12.75 -4.24 -3.01
N GLU A 100 13.31 -3.12 -3.47
CA GLU A 100 13.29 -1.85 -2.73
C GLU A 100 11.87 -1.35 -2.45
N TYR A 101 10.96 -1.47 -3.43
CA TYR A 101 9.55 -1.11 -3.23
C TYR A 101 8.90 -1.88 -2.08
N PHE A 102 9.05 -3.21 -2.07
CA PHE A 102 8.42 -4.04 -1.05
C PHE A 102 9.11 -3.91 0.31
N ALA A 103 10.44 -3.79 0.33
CA ALA A 103 11.21 -3.54 1.55
C ALA A 103 10.75 -2.23 2.22
N THR A 104 10.75 -1.14 1.45
CA THR A 104 10.32 0.18 1.92
C THR A 104 8.88 0.17 2.40
N ALA A 105 7.97 -0.44 1.65
CA ALA A 105 6.55 -0.48 2.04
C ALA A 105 6.33 -1.26 3.35
N VAL A 106 7.06 -2.36 3.57
CA VAL A 106 7.01 -3.11 4.84
C VAL A 106 7.61 -2.30 6.00
N GLU A 107 8.70 -1.57 5.76
CA GLU A 107 9.32 -0.68 6.75
C GLU A 107 8.37 0.46 7.15
N VAL A 108 7.83 1.19 6.17
CA VAL A 108 6.88 2.29 6.39
C VAL A 108 5.63 1.78 7.12
N TRP A 109 5.12 0.61 6.74
CA TRP A 109 3.99 -0.03 7.44
C TRP A 109 4.32 -0.33 8.92
N GLY A 110 5.53 -0.81 9.21
CA GLY A 110 6.00 -1.06 10.56
C GLY A 110 6.06 0.20 11.42
N GLY A 111 6.28 1.37 10.82
CA GLY A 111 6.28 2.68 11.46
C GLY A 111 4.89 3.24 11.82
N VAL A 112 3.80 2.63 11.33
CA VAL A 112 2.41 3.09 11.57
C VAL A 112 1.55 2.01 12.25
N PRO A 113 1.82 1.66 13.53
CA PRO A 113 1.17 0.58 14.25
C PRO A 113 -0.29 0.90 14.64
N THR A 114 -1.16 0.96 13.64
CA THR A 114 -2.56 1.38 13.69
C THR A 114 -3.34 0.72 14.82
N PHE A 115 -3.20 -0.62 14.96
CA PHE A 115 -3.87 -1.37 16.03
C PHE A 115 -3.47 -0.87 17.41
N LYS A 116 -2.17 -0.62 17.63
CA LYS A 116 -1.64 -0.14 18.91
C LYS A 116 -2.22 1.23 19.26
N TRP A 117 -2.18 2.16 18.31
CA TRP A 117 -2.70 3.53 18.52
C TRP A 117 -4.20 3.55 18.82
N LEU A 118 -4.99 2.74 18.12
CA LEU A 118 -6.42 2.60 18.40
C LEU A 118 -6.66 1.95 19.77
N ALA A 119 -5.92 0.89 20.10
CA ALA A 119 -6.06 0.19 21.38
C ALA A 119 -5.71 1.07 22.59
N GLU A 120 -4.68 1.92 22.47
CA GLU A 120 -4.30 2.90 23.50
C GLU A 120 -5.40 3.94 23.75
N ALA A 121 -6.27 4.20 22.75
CA ALA A 121 -7.46 5.04 22.89
C ALA A 121 -8.72 4.24 23.29
N GLY A 122 -8.60 2.95 23.62
CA GLY A 122 -9.72 2.08 23.97
C GLY A 122 -10.55 1.59 22.78
N ILE A 123 -10.12 1.89 21.54
CA ILE A 123 -10.75 1.46 20.29
C ILE A 123 -10.15 0.11 19.89
N VAL A 124 -10.78 -0.97 20.34
CA VAL A 124 -10.34 -2.35 20.04
C VAL A 124 -11.43 -3.12 19.30
N PRO A 125 -11.09 -4.21 18.59
CA PRO A 125 -12.07 -5.01 17.91
C PRO A 125 -13.17 -5.53 18.85
N SER A 126 -14.44 -5.49 18.42
CA SER A 126 -15.60 -5.92 19.20
C SER A 126 -16.77 -6.27 18.29
N THR A 127 -17.59 -7.25 18.70
CA THR A 127 -18.86 -7.60 18.04
C THR A 127 -20.02 -6.70 18.45
N ASP A 128 -19.93 -6.06 19.61
CA ASP A 128 -21.06 -5.37 20.25
C ASP A 128 -20.87 -3.85 20.32
N ARG A 129 -19.62 -3.38 20.29
CA ARG A 129 -19.30 -1.95 20.34
C ARG A 129 -19.21 -1.35 18.95
N THR A 130 -19.63 -0.09 18.87
CA THR A 130 -19.38 0.77 17.71
C THR A 130 -18.64 2.02 18.14
N TYR A 131 -18.06 2.73 17.18
CA TYR A 131 -17.21 3.88 17.40
C TYR A 131 -17.61 5.06 16.52
N ASP A 132 -17.30 6.26 16.97
CA ASP A 132 -17.46 7.48 16.19
C ASP A 132 -16.22 7.73 15.34
N LEU A 133 -16.45 8.25 14.14
CA LEU A 133 -15.36 8.56 13.20
C LEU A 133 -14.38 9.58 13.79
N ALA A 134 -14.91 10.54 14.57
CA ALA A 134 -14.11 11.56 15.23
C ALA A 134 -13.12 10.94 16.22
N ASP A 135 -13.54 9.95 17.00
CA ASP A 135 -12.68 9.28 17.99
C ASP A 135 -11.58 8.45 17.31
N ILE A 136 -11.91 7.73 16.24
CA ILE A 136 -10.93 6.97 15.45
C ILE A 136 -9.87 7.93 14.87
N ARG A 137 -10.31 9.03 14.24
CA ARG A 137 -9.39 10.03 13.67
C ARG A 137 -8.54 10.70 14.74
N ALA A 138 -9.13 11.04 15.88
CA ALA A 138 -8.41 11.65 16.99
C ALA A 138 -7.34 10.71 17.57
N ALA A 139 -7.65 9.42 17.72
CA ALA A 139 -6.69 8.42 18.20
C ALA A 139 -5.47 8.29 17.27
N LEU A 140 -5.72 8.18 15.96
CA LEU A 140 -4.66 8.07 14.95
C LEU A 140 -3.87 9.39 14.82
N GLY A 141 -4.57 10.52 14.78
CA GLY A 141 -3.97 11.84 14.62
C GLY A 141 -3.11 12.25 15.82
N LYS A 142 -3.56 11.95 17.04
CA LYS A 142 -2.78 12.21 18.27
C LYS A 142 -1.46 11.44 18.29
N ALA A 143 -1.48 10.17 17.87
CA ALA A 143 -0.29 9.34 17.88
C ALA A 143 0.71 9.72 16.78
N ARG A 144 0.20 10.13 15.62
CA ARG A 144 1.01 10.42 14.43
C ARG A 144 1.42 11.90 14.28
N GLY A 145 0.68 12.82 14.91
CA GLY A 145 0.85 14.27 14.75
C GLY A 145 0.16 14.88 13.53
N VAL A 146 -0.39 14.05 12.64
CA VAL A 146 -1.11 14.44 11.41
C VAL A 146 -2.30 13.53 11.17
N GLU A 147 -3.27 13.99 10.38
CA GLU A 147 -4.50 13.24 10.10
C GLU A 147 -4.26 11.96 9.29
N ALA A 148 -5.14 10.98 9.50
CA ALA A 148 -5.23 9.76 8.72
C ALA A 148 -6.64 9.64 8.10
N ILE A 149 -6.72 9.04 6.93
CA ILE A 149 -8.01 8.76 6.29
C ILE A 149 -8.49 7.40 6.73
N VAL A 150 -9.78 7.33 7.06
CA VAL A 150 -10.44 6.12 7.52
C VAL A 150 -11.49 5.73 6.49
N GLY A 151 -11.34 4.53 5.93
CA GLY A 151 -12.22 3.96 4.92
C GLY A 151 -13.09 2.85 5.50
N CYS A 152 -14.39 2.91 5.21
CA CYS A 152 -15.33 1.87 5.60
C CYS A 152 -15.96 1.19 4.39
N GLN A 153 -16.36 -0.07 4.57
CA GLN A 153 -17.36 -0.71 3.75
C GLN A 153 -18.68 -0.72 4.52
N ARG A 154 -19.66 0.05 4.04
CA ARG A 154 -20.83 0.44 4.84
C ARG A 154 -20.37 1.11 6.13
N ASN A 155 -20.64 0.54 7.29
CA ASN A 155 -20.17 1.01 8.59
C ASN A 155 -19.03 0.17 9.16
N GLU A 156 -18.44 -0.76 8.43
CA GLU A 156 -17.33 -1.57 8.91
C GLU A 156 -15.98 -0.96 8.52
N LEU A 157 -15.10 -0.75 9.51
CA LEU A 157 -13.75 -0.26 9.29
C LEU A 157 -12.97 -1.24 8.40
N ARG A 158 -12.42 -0.75 7.28
CA ARG A 158 -11.67 -1.57 6.31
C ARG A 158 -10.27 -1.07 6.05
N GLU A 159 -10.08 0.23 6.00
CA GLU A 159 -8.85 0.83 5.49
C GLU A 159 -8.45 2.04 6.33
N VAL A 160 -7.14 2.23 6.49
CA VAL A 160 -6.55 3.45 7.03
C VAL A 160 -5.44 3.87 6.09
N TRP A 161 -5.47 5.13 5.63
CA TRP A 161 -4.50 5.65 4.68
C TRP A 161 -3.66 6.73 5.34
N TYR A 162 -2.36 6.55 5.31
CA TYR A 162 -1.35 7.43 5.87
C TYR A 162 -0.58 8.11 4.73
N HIS A 163 -0.50 9.44 4.78
CA HIS A 163 0.12 10.24 3.72
C HIS A 163 1.49 10.73 4.16
N PHE A 164 2.44 10.69 3.23
CA PHE A 164 3.82 11.08 3.48
C PHE A 164 4.35 11.93 2.32
N GLU A 165 5.19 12.90 2.63
CA GLU A 165 6.18 13.41 1.69
C GLU A 165 7.46 12.58 1.83
N VAL A 166 8.24 12.48 0.75
CA VAL A 166 9.51 11.76 0.75
C VAL A 166 10.64 12.74 0.50
N LEU A 167 11.50 12.93 1.49
CA LEU A 167 12.72 13.71 1.36
C LEU A 167 13.84 12.80 0.85
N GLY A 168 14.17 12.94 -0.44
CA GLY A 168 15.14 12.07 -1.12
C GLY A 168 14.46 11.05 -2.02
N THR A 169 14.94 9.80 -2.01
CA THR A 169 14.39 8.72 -2.82
C THR A 169 13.54 7.78 -1.98
N VAL A 170 12.62 7.03 -2.58
CA VAL A 170 11.85 6.02 -1.84
C VAL A 170 12.75 4.97 -1.18
N GLN A 171 13.89 4.64 -1.79
CA GLN A 171 14.80 3.61 -1.30
C GLN A 171 15.54 3.99 -0.01
N THR A 172 15.85 5.27 0.19
CA THR A 172 16.78 5.72 1.26
C THR A 172 16.38 7.02 1.93
N GLY A 173 15.33 7.66 1.43
CA GLY A 173 14.85 8.94 1.88
C GLY A 173 13.99 8.84 3.12
N GLU A 174 13.64 10.00 3.64
CA GLU A 174 12.83 10.12 4.85
C GLU A 174 11.35 10.28 4.48
N PHE A 175 10.50 9.44 5.07
CA PHE A 175 9.05 9.53 4.95
C PHE A 175 8.49 10.47 6.02
N VAL A 176 8.23 11.71 5.64
CA VAL A 176 7.71 12.75 6.54
C VAL A 176 6.19 12.70 6.59
N PRO A 177 5.56 12.46 7.75
CA PRO A 177 4.10 12.43 7.85
C PRO A 177 3.48 13.78 7.50
N ILE A 178 2.46 13.77 6.63
CA ILE A 178 1.69 14.97 6.28
C ILE A 178 0.19 14.74 6.43
N ASN A 179 -0.55 15.85 6.54
CA ASN A 179 -1.99 15.82 6.38
C ASN A 179 -2.36 15.43 4.94
N PRO A 180 -3.46 14.70 4.74
CA PRO A 180 -3.96 14.39 3.41
C PRO A 180 -4.37 15.67 2.68
N ASP A 181 -3.95 15.80 1.42
CA ASP A 181 -4.40 16.87 0.54
C ASP A 181 -5.40 16.33 -0.50
N PHE A 182 -6.58 16.94 -0.52
CA PHE A 182 -7.65 16.63 -1.46
C PHE A 182 -7.97 17.78 -2.41
N THR A 183 -7.11 18.80 -2.46
CA THR A 183 -7.26 19.94 -3.37
C THR A 183 -7.43 19.42 -4.81
N GLY A 184 -8.50 19.87 -5.47
CA GLY A 184 -8.84 19.43 -6.83
C GLY A 184 -9.53 18.07 -6.93
N THR A 185 -9.84 17.41 -5.82
CA THR A 185 -10.58 16.13 -5.77
C THR A 185 -11.92 16.28 -5.05
N ARG A 186 -12.74 15.21 -5.06
CA ARG A 186 -14.01 15.15 -4.29
C ARG A 186 -13.83 14.66 -2.85
N GLY A 187 -12.62 14.74 -2.30
CA GLY A 187 -12.24 14.12 -1.03
C GLY A 187 -11.72 12.69 -1.21
N PRO A 188 -11.58 11.91 -0.12
CA PRO A 188 -10.88 10.62 -0.12
C PRO A 188 -11.52 9.51 -0.95
N GLY A 189 -12.69 9.74 -1.57
CA GLY A 189 -13.43 8.75 -2.37
C GLY A 189 -14.08 7.61 -1.56
N LYS A 190 -13.49 7.24 -0.41
CA LYS A 190 -14.05 6.33 0.58
C LYS A 190 -14.21 7.05 1.92
N GLY A 191 -15.35 6.83 2.58
CA GLY A 191 -15.66 7.44 3.86
C GLY A 191 -16.40 6.49 4.79
N CYS A 192 -16.37 6.80 6.07
CA CYS A 192 -17.14 6.14 7.10
C CYS A 192 -18.34 7.00 7.51
N PRO A 193 -19.43 6.41 8.02
CA PRO A 193 -20.47 7.18 8.70
C PRO A 193 -19.88 7.92 9.91
N PRO A 194 -20.47 9.04 10.35
CA PRO A 194 -19.96 9.82 11.48
C PRO A 194 -19.99 9.03 12.80
N THR A 195 -20.95 8.13 12.95
CA THR A 195 -21.14 7.28 14.14
C THR A 195 -21.49 5.85 13.73
N GLY A 196 -21.44 4.91 14.69
CA GLY A 196 -21.89 3.54 14.46
C GLY A 196 -20.91 2.69 13.64
N ILE A 197 -19.62 3.05 13.63
CA ILE A 197 -18.58 2.29 12.93
C ILE A 197 -18.29 1.00 13.70
N ARG A 198 -18.34 -0.14 13.01
CA ARG A 198 -17.95 -1.45 13.52
C ARG A 198 -16.48 -1.68 13.26
N TYR A 199 -15.74 -2.02 14.31
CA TYR A 199 -14.40 -2.57 14.20
C TYR A 199 -14.44 -4.02 14.67
N LEU A 200 -14.59 -4.96 13.73
CA LEU A 200 -14.84 -6.37 14.06
C LEU A 200 -13.54 -7.12 14.38
N PRO A 201 -13.57 -8.10 15.30
CA PRO A 201 -12.46 -9.03 15.49
C PRO A 201 -12.14 -9.77 14.19
N LYS A 202 -10.84 -10.05 13.96
CA LYS A 202 -10.45 -10.97 12.89
C LYS A 202 -10.90 -12.37 13.27
N GLU A 203 -11.64 -13.03 12.39
CA GLU A 203 -11.95 -14.45 12.56
C GLU A 203 -10.66 -15.27 12.47
N THR A 204 -10.45 -16.17 13.41
CA THR A 204 -9.47 -17.25 13.25
C THR A 204 -10.04 -18.20 12.21
N ARG A 205 -9.56 -18.12 10.97
CA ARG A 205 -9.75 -19.23 10.06
C ARG A 205 -8.87 -20.36 10.57
N ASP A 206 -9.49 -21.39 11.14
CA ASP A 206 -8.82 -22.68 11.32
C ASP A 206 -8.38 -23.13 9.92
N GLU A 207 -7.07 -23.13 9.67
CA GLU A 207 -6.49 -23.69 8.46
C GLU A 207 -6.75 -25.20 8.50
N TYR A 208 -7.71 -25.65 7.67
CA TYR A 208 -8.03 -27.07 7.44
C TYR A 208 -7.36 -27.56 6.15
#